data_AF-A0A941DN77-F1
#
_entry.id   AF-A0A941DN77-F1
#
_cell.length_a   1.000
_cell.length_b   1.000
_cell.length_c   1.000
_cell.angle_alpha   90.00
_cell.angle_beta   90.00
_cell.angle_gamma   90.00
#
_symmetry.space_group_name_H-M   'P 1'
#
loop_
_entity.id
_entity.type
_entity.pdbx_description
1 polymer ?
#
loop_
_entity_poly.entity_id
_entity_poly.type
_entity_poly.pdbx_seq_one_letter_code
_entity_poly.pdbx_strand_id
1 'polypeptide(L)'
;MAIPKPPAYMLEYTAKTIESILSAAAINGQEVEVDVYNRSDVNERTTGTGRRLKDEDDQFLVCVSVNNGINEDYWSYNIVRESASRARKTKR
;
A
#
# COMPACT_ATOMS: atom_id res chain seq x y z
N MET A 1 -13.26 18.32 15.68
CA MET A 1 -12.30 17.21 15.47
C MET A 1 -12.66 16.55 14.15
N ALA A 2 -11.79 16.62 13.14
CA ALA A 2 -12.02 15.89 11.90
C ALA A 2 -11.86 14.40 12.21
N ILE A 3 -12.91 13.61 11.95
CA ILE A 3 -12.83 12.15 12.04
C ILE A 3 -11.76 11.73 11.03
N PRO A 4 -10.73 10.96 11.41
CA PRO A 4 -9.75 10.45 10.45
C PRO A 4 -10.52 9.70 9.37
N LYS A 5 -10.48 10.20 8.14
CA LYS A 5 -11.14 9.54 7.02
C LYS A 5 -10.40 8.22 6.81
N PRO A 6 -11.12 7.09 6.81
CA PRO A 6 -10.50 5.82 6.50
C PRO A 6 -9.99 5.84 5.05
N PRO A 7 -8.92 5.08 4.75
CA PRO A 7 -8.34 5.05 3.41
C PRO A 7 -9.37 4.58 2.38
N ALA A 8 -9.32 5.19 1.20
CA ALA A 8 -10.23 4.88 0.11
C ALA A 8 -9.81 3.58 -0.59
N TYR A 9 -8.50 3.37 -0.74
CA TYR A 9 -7.93 2.18 -1.32
C TYR A 9 -7.19 1.34 -0.28
N MET A 10 -7.42 0.03 -0.34
CA MET A 10 -6.82 -0.94 0.56
C MET A 10 -5.79 -1.77 -0.22
N LEU A 11 -4.63 -2.03 0.39
CA LEU A 11 -3.60 -2.89 -0.22
C LEU A 11 -4.11 -4.33 -0.36
N GLU A 12 -3.98 -4.88 -1.57
CA GLU A 12 -4.18 -6.29 -1.84
C GLU A 12 -2.84 -7.02 -1.76
N TYR A 13 -2.70 -7.93 -0.79
CA TYR A 13 -1.49 -8.75 -0.62
C TYR A 13 -1.43 -9.92 -1.62
N THR A 14 -1.37 -9.57 -2.91
CA THR A 14 -0.99 -10.48 -3.99
C THR A 14 0.48 -10.90 -3.83
N ALA A 15 0.92 -11.95 -4.53
CA ALA A 15 2.33 -12.36 -4.48
C ALA A 15 3.25 -11.21 -4.93
N LYS A 16 2.85 -10.52 -6.00
CA LYS A 16 3.52 -9.34 -6.55
C LYS A 16 3.60 -8.20 -5.53
N THR A 17 2.49 -7.78 -4.93
CA THR A 17 2.48 -6.71 -3.90
C THR A 17 3.36 -7.06 -2.71
N ILE A 18 3.31 -8.31 -2.25
CA ILE A 18 4.14 -8.79 -1.14
C ILE A 18 5.62 -8.67 -1.50
N GLU A 19 6.04 -9.15 -2.69
CA GLU A 19 7.42 -9.07 -3.15
C GLU A 19 7.87 -7.61 -3.33
N SER A 20 7.02 -6.77 -3.91
CA SER A 20 7.23 -5.33 -4.05
C SER A 20 7.49 -4.64 -2.71
N ILE A 21 6.62 -4.82 -1.71
CA ILE A 21 6.72 -4.19 -0.38
C ILE A 21 7.98 -4.65 0.38
N LEU A 22 8.33 -5.93 0.22
CA LEU A 22 9.49 -6.53 0.89
C LEU A 22 10.80 -6.36 0.10
N SER A 23 10.73 -5.78 -1.10
CA SER A 23 11.90 -5.56 -1.95
C SER A 23 12.85 -4.53 -1.36
N ALA A 24 14.12 -4.60 -1.78
CA ALA A 24 15.10 -3.58 -1.45
C ALA A 24 14.68 -2.19 -1.94
N ALA A 25 13.94 -2.11 -3.06
CA ALA A 25 13.44 -0.85 -3.61
C ALA A 25 12.49 -0.15 -2.63
N ALA A 26 11.47 -0.86 -2.12
CA ALA A 26 10.54 -0.31 -1.13
C ALA A 26 11.25 0.07 0.18
N ILE A 27 12.16 -0.77 0.67
CA ILE A 27 12.95 -0.49 1.88
C ILE A 27 13.78 0.78 1.71
N ASN A 28 14.31 1.00 0.51
CA ASN A 28 15.12 2.16 0.14
C ASN A 28 14.30 3.41 -0.18
N GLY A 29 12.96 3.37 -0.08
CA GLY A 29 12.11 4.52 -0.37
C GLY A 29 11.90 4.78 -1.86
N GLN A 30 12.20 3.79 -2.71
CA GLN A 30 11.86 3.84 -4.13
C GLN A 30 10.38 3.48 -4.31
N GLU A 31 9.81 3.92 -5.43
CA GLU A 31 8.47 3.56 -5.83
C GLU A 31 8.41 2.10 -6.25
N VAL A 32 7.43 1.38 -5.73
CA VAL A 32 7.14 -0.01 -6.08
C VAL A 32 5.69 -0.14 -6.49
N GLU A 33 5.41 -1.07 -7.38
CA GLU A 33 4.03 -1.31 -7.82
C GLU A 33 3.29 -2.16 -6.79
N VAL A 34 2.07 -1.72 -6.44
CA VAL A 34 1.21 -2.39 -5.46
C VAL A 34 -0.19 -2.57 -6.03
N ASP A 35 -0.78 -3.74 -5.81
CA ASP A 35 -2.18 -3.99 -6.12
C ASP A 35 -3.04 -3.46 -4.96
N VAL A 36 -4.13 -2.78 -5.30
CA VAL A 36 -5.09 -2.21 -4.35
C VAL A 36 -6.52 -2.50 -4.80
N TYR A 37 -7.45 -2.43 -3.86
CA TYR A 37 -8.89 -2.46 -4.16
C TYR A 37 -9.61 -1.31 -3.49
N ASN A 38 -10.70 -0.86 -4.10
CA ASN A 38 -11.55 0.17 -3.53
C ASN A 38 -12.25 -0.38 -2.28
N ARG A 39 -12.12 0.33 -1.16
CA ARG A 39 -12.76 -0.09 0.10
C ARG A 39 -14.29 -0.15 0.00
N SER A 40 -14.89 0.67 -0.85
CA SER A 40 -16.33 0.69 -1.11
C SER A 40 -16.79 -0.40 -2.08
N ASP A 41 -15.90 -0.91 -2.94
CA ASP A 41 -16.17 -2.02 -3.86
C ASP A 41 -14.93 -2.91 -4.03
N VAL A 42 -14.93 -4.05 -3.36
CA VAL A 42 -13.80 -5.00 -3.37
C VAL A 42 -13.54 -5.66 -4.73
N ASN A 43 -14.48 -5.55 -5.67
CA ASN A 43 -14.29 -6.03 -7.04
C ASN A 43 -13.56 -5.00 -7.90
N GLU A 44 -13.57 -3.72 -7.50
CA GLU A 44 -12.81 -2.67 -8.16
C GLU A 44 -11.35 -2.73 -7.70
N ARG A 45 -10.56 -3.49 -8.46
CA ARG A 45 -9.12 -3.66 -8.27
C ARG A 45 -8.37 -2.80 -9.26
N THR A 46 -7.34 -2.14 -8.78
CA THR A 46 -6.47 -1.31 -9.61
C THR A 46 -5.04 -1.42 -9.10
N THR A 47 -4.11 -0.95 -9.92
CA THR A 47 -2.70 -0.90 -9.56
C THR A 47 -2.35 0.51 -9.13
N GLY A 48 -1.65 0.63 -8.01
CA GLY A 48 -1.09 1.88 -7.52
C GLY A 48 0.43 1.81 -7.42
N THR A 49 1.02 2.92 -7.02
CA THR A 49 2.41 2.98 -6.58
C THR A 49 2.48 3.10 -5.08
N GLY A 50 3.41 2.38 -4.47
CA GLY A 50 3.72 2.46 -3.06
C GLY A 50 5.14 2.97 -2.87
N ARG A 51 5.36 3.91 -1.95
CA ARG A 51 6.71 4.37 -1.59
C ARG A 51 6.83 4.54 -0.09
N ARG A 52 7.97 4.11 0.46
CA ARG A 52 8.31 4.38 1.86
C ARG A 52 8.82 5.82 1.99
N LEU A 53 8.18 6.61 2.82
CA LEU A 53 8.63 7.92 3.26
C LEU A 53 9.52 7.71 4.49
N LYS A 54 10.82 7.96 4.35
CA LYS A 54 11.83 7.72 5.40
C LYS A 54 11.91 8.84 6.46
N ASP A 55 10.95 9.76 6.45
CA ASP A 55 10.83 10.84 7.44
C ASP A 55 10.39 10.29 8.82
N GLU A 56 10.13 11.18 9.78
CA GLU A 56 9.98 10.85 11.21
C GLU A 56 8.94 9.76 11.55
N ASP A 57 7.95 9.49 10.68
CA ASP A 57 6.84 8.56 10.96
C ASP A 57 6.92 7.20 10.22
N ASP A 58 8.00 6.94 9.47
CA ASP A 58 8.20 5.71 8.66
C ASP A 58 6.92 5.27 7.92
N GLN A 59 6.39 6.19 7.11
CA GLN A 59 5.12 5.99 6.42
C GLN A 59 5.32 5.28 5.08
N PHE A 60 4.26 4.65 4.60
CA PHE A 60 4.14 4.08 3.27
C PHE A 60 3.01 4.80 2.55
N LEU A 61 3.37 5.65 1.61
CA LEU A 61 2.42 6.36 0.77
C LEU A 61 1.99 5.44 -0.36
N VAL A 62 0.68 5.25 -0.49
CA VAL A 62 0.05 4.54 -1.60
C VAL A 62 -0.65 5.57 -2.47
N CYS A 63 -0.21 5.71 -3.72
CA CYS A 63 -0.79 6.58 -4.71
C CYS A 63 -1.57 5.74 -5.73
N VAL A 64 -2.85 6.06 -5.92
CA VAL A 64 -3.73 5.38 -6.87
C VAL A 64 -4.24 6.41 -7.86
N SER A 65 -3.91 6.23 -9.14
CA SER A 65 -4.44 7.09 -10.19
C SER A 65 -5.88 6.67 -10.49
N VAL A 66 -6.82 7.58 -10.26
CA VAL A 66 -8.25 7.38 -10.52
C VAL A 66 -8.72 8.41 -11.54
N ASN A 67 -9.84 8.14 -12.21
CA ASN A 67 -10.39 9.05 -13.24
C ASN A 67 -10.62 10.49 -12.74
N ASN A 68 -10.73 10.69 -11.42
CA ASN A 68 -10.99 11.98 -10.78
C ASN A 68 -9.79 12.57 -10.01
N GLY A 69 -8.56 12.09 -10.26
CA GLY A 69 -7.34 12.60 -9.63
C GLY A 69 -6.42 11.50 -9.11
N ILE A 70 -5.50 11.86 -8.21
CA ILE A 70 -4.64 10.89 -7.52
C ILE A 70 -5.18 10.75 -6.10
N ASN A 71 -5.42 9.52 -5.68
CA ASN A 71 -5.75 9.22 -4.30
C ASN A 71 -4.46 8.84 -3.55
N GLU A 72 -4.22 9.48 -2.41
CA GLU A 72 -3.01 9.34 -1.61
C GLU A 72 -3.39 8.83 -0.22
N ASP A 73 -3.10 7.56 0.04
CA ASP A 73 -3.36 6.91 1.31
C ASP A 73 -2.04 6.69 2.06
N TYR A 74 -1.95 7.21 3.29
CA TYR A 74 -0.77 7.09 4.13
C TYR A 74 -0.95 5.92 5.10
N TRP A 75 -0.01 4.97 5.04
CA TRP A 75 0.02 3.78 5.89
C TRP A 75 1.27 3.78 6.76
N SER A 76 1.26 3.05 7.88
CA SER A 76 2.51 2.76 8.59
C SER A 76 3.30 1.70 7.82
N TYR A 77 4.54 1.99 7.42
CA TYR A 77 5.35 1.05 6.67
C TYR A 77 5.63 -0.23 7.47
N ASN A 78 5.84 -0.12 8.79
CA ASN A 78 6.01 -1.27 9.67
C ASN A 78 4.80 -2.22 9.60
N ILE A 79 3.58 -1.69 9.71
CA ILE A 79 2.35 -2.49 9.66
C ILE A 79 2.19 -3.15 8.29
N VAL A 80 2.43 -2.40 7.21
CA VAL A 80 2.33 -2.90 5.83
C VAL A 80 3.35 -4.01 5.57
N ARG A 81 4.59 -3.82 6.02
CA ARG A 81 5.67 -4.80 5.90
C ARG A 81 5.40 -6.08 6.71
N GLU A 82 4.95 -5.94 7.95
CA GLU A 82 4.58 -7.10 8.78
C GLU A 82 3.42 -7.88 8.17
N SER A 83 2.41 -7.17 7.66
CA SER A 83 1.24 -7.77 7.00
C SER A 83 1.65 -8.52 5.74
N ALA A 84 2.51 -7.93 4.90
CA ALA A 84 3.06 -8.60 3.72
C ALA A 84 3.87 -9.86 4.10
N SER A 85 4.70 -9.78 5.15
CA SER A 85 5.48 -10.91 5.66
C SER A 85 4.59 -12.06 6.16
N ARG A 86 3.50 -11.73 6.88
CA ARG A 86 2.50 -12.72 7.32
C ARG A 86 1.76 -13.35 6.14
N ALA A 87 1.30 -12.53 5.20
CA ALA A 87 0.60 -13.00 3.99
C ALA A 87 1.48 -13.94 3.14
N ARG A 88 2.79 -13.67 3.06
CA ARG A 88 3.76 -14.56 2.41
C ARG A 88 3.81 -15.95 3.03
N LYS A 89 3.72 -16.04 4.37
CA LYS A 89 3.76 -17.32 5.10
C LYS A 89 2.47 -18.10 4.97
N THR A 90 1.32 -17.44 4.88
CA THR A 90 0.01 -18.10 4.74
C THR A 90 -0.22 -18.68 3.35
N LYS A 91 0.35 -18.08 2.30
CA LYS A 91 0.22 -18.57 0.91
C LYS A 91 1.16 -19.73 0.56
N ARG A 92 1.94 -20.23 1.52
CA ARG A 92 2.98 -21.24 1.33
C ARG A 92 2.62 -22.53 2.04
#